data_AF-A0A9P5Q4A7-F1
#
_entry.id   AF-A0A9P5Q4A7-F1
#
_cell.length_a   1.000
_cell.length_b   1.000
_cell.length_c   1.000
_cell.angle_alpha   90.00
_cell.angle_beta   90.00
_cell.angle_gamma   90.00
#
_symmetry.space_group_name_H-M   'P 1'
#
loop_
_entity.id
_entity.type
_entity.pdbx_description
1 polymer ?
#
loop_
_entity_poly.entity_id
_entity_poly.type
_entity_poly.pdbx_seq_one_letter_code
_entity_poly.pdbx_strand_id
1 'polypeptide(L)'
;MDVVDLQSVTIPQRDDPGLAYLAERCESCRPIGMFKSAEDKFLLCYNEFGVYVDKSGSPNIAAGIIEWEGTADSVAVHAPYIVLFNSSFIEVRRLETGHPVQIIRGHDIRCIWDGRNVISSVSLKPDESLNKVGHVHAVMGPPDSVVGGPSSATVHQVVELLPSFLFGL
;
A
#
# COMPACT_ATOMS: atom_id res chain seq x y z
N MET A 1 15.41 11.94 25.77
CA MET A 1 14.60 10.76 25.40
C MET A 1 15.42 9.56 25.80
N ASP A 2 15.13 9.05 27.00
CA ASP A 2 15.85 7.92 27.58
C ASP A 2 15.41 6.65 26.84
N VAL A 3 16.37 6.01 26.17
CA VAL A 3 16.18 4.83 25.32
C VAL A 3 16.07 3.54 26.15
N VAL A 4 15.75 3.66 27.45
CA VAL A 4 16.02 2.64 28.46
C VAL A 4 14.78 1.80 28.82
N ASP A 5 13.59 2.22 28.41
CA ASP A 5 12.34 1.45 28.54
C ASP A 5 11.67 1.23 27.18
N LEU A 6 12.35 0.52 26.28
CA LEU A 6 11.75 0.06 25.02
C LEU A 6 10.89 -1.18 25.29
N GLN A 7 9.61 -0.97 25.58
CA GLN A 7 8.62 -2.05 25.53
C GLN A 7 8.18 -2.26 24.07
N SER A 8 8.45 -3.45 23.53
CA SER A 8 7.89 -3.84 22.23
C SER A 8 6.41 -4.17 22.39
N VAL A 9 5.56 -3.45 21.66
CA VAL A 9 4.12 -3.74 21.59
C VAL A 9 3.80 -4.32 20.22
N THR A 10 2.99 -5.38 20.18
CA THR A 10 2.47 -5.92 18.92
C THR A 10 1.28 -5.09 18.49
N ILE A 11 1.31 -4.62 17.23
CA ILE A 11 0.20 -3.92 16.60
C ILE A 11 -0.33 -4.72 15.40
N PRO A 12 -1.65 -4.72 15.13
CA PRO A 12 -2.70 -4.13 15.97
C PRO A 12 -2.79 -4.81 17.34
N GLN A 13 -3.31 -4.11 18.36
CA GLN A 13 -3.64 -4.72 19.65
C GLN A 13 -4.77 -5.75 19.46
N ARG A 14 -4.68 -6.90 20.16
CA ARG A 14 -5.52 -8.10 19.91
C ARG A 14 -6.09 -8.72 21.19
N ASP A 15 -6.01 -7.99 22.29
CA ASP A 15 -6.41 -8.43 23.62
C ASP A 15 -7.93 -8.32 23.86
N ASP A 16 -8.65 -7.55 23.04
CA ASP A 16 -10.11 -7.49 23.06
C ASP A 16 -10.73 -8.79 22.51
N PRO A 17 -11.47 -9.58 23.32
CA PRO A 17 -12.16 -10.78 22.85
C PRO A 17 -13.18 -10.51 21.73
N GLY A 18 -13.73 -9.29 21.66
CA GLY A 18 -14.62 -8.86 20.57
C GLY A 18 -13.92 -8.77 19.21
N LEU A 19 -12.58 -8.80 19.18
CA LEU A 19 -11.75 -8.72 17.99
C LEU A 19 -11.04 -10.05 17.67
N ALA A 20 -11.51 -11.17 18.22
CA ALA A 20 -10.92 -12.50 17.97
C ALA A 20 -10.78 -12.82 16.47
N TYR A 21 -11.77 -12.44 15.65
CA TYR A 21 -11.70 -12.60 14.19
C TYR A 21 -10.56 -11.80 13.55
N LEU A 22 -10.33 -10.56 14.00
CA LEU A 22 -9.19 -9.77 13.54
C LEU A 22 -7.86 -10.41 13.95
N ALA A 23 -7.78 -10.93 15.17
CA ALA A 23 -6.58 -11.60 15.67
C ALA A 23 -6.19 -12.80 14.80
N GLU A 24 -7.17 -13.66 14.48
CA GLU A 24 -7.00 -14.82 13.58
C GLU A 24 -6.50 -14.38 12.19
N ARG A 25 -7.14 -13.37 11.59
CA ARG A 25 -6.72 -12.82 10.29
C ARG A 25 -5.30 -12.25 10.32
N CYS A 26 -4.92 -11.57 11.40
CA CYS A 26 -3.57 -11.04 11.58
C CYS A 26 -2.48 -12.13 11.76
N GLU A 27 -2.86 -13.36 12.10
CA GLU A 27 -1.97 -14.52 12.18
C GLU A 27 -1.89 -15.26 10.84
N SER A 28 -3.00 -15.35 10.09
CA SER A 28 -3.06 -16.06 8.81
C SER A 28 -2.55 -15.24 7.63
N CYS A 29 -2.62 -13.90 7.70
CA CYS A 29 -2.25 -13.01 6.62
C CYS A 29 -0.89 -12.35 6.87
N ARG A 30 -0.16 -12.03 5.79
CA ARG A 30 1.17 -11.42 5.87
C ARG A 30 1.05 -9.89 5.95
N PRO A 31 1.67 -9.21 6.93
CA PRO A 31 1.77 -7.75 6.92
C PRO A 31 2.65 -7.28 5.76
N ILE A 32 2.18 -6.30 4.98
CA ILE A 32 2.86 -5.75 3.80
C ILE A 32 3.13 -4.24 3.92
N GLY A 33 2.57 -3.56 4.92
CA GLY A 33 2.89 -2.15 5.16
C GLY A 33 2.11 -1.51 6.30
N MET A 34 2.57 -0.33 6.71
CA MET A 34 1.91 0.53 7.67
C MET A 34 2.04 1.98 7.19
N PHE A 35 0.90 2.67 7.06
CA PHE A 35 0.86 4.00 6.47
C PHE A 35 0.07 4.96 7.33
N LYS A 36 0.58 6.19 7.51
CA LYS A 36 -0.17 7.25 8.16
C LYS A 36 -1.35 7.65 7.27
N SER A 37 -2.58 7.46 7.74
CA SER A 37 -3.80 7.86 7.01
C SER A 37 -4.30 9.24 7.41
N ALA A 38 -4.08 9.65 8.67
CA ALA A 38 -4.34 10.99 9.18
C ALA A 38 -3.45 11.27 10.42
N GLU A 39 -3.69 12.38 11.12
CA GLU A 39 -3.05 12.64 12.41
C GLU A 39 -3.42 11.54 13.43
N ASP A 40 -2.40 10.96 14.07
CA ASP A 40 -2.53 9.85 15.02
C ASP A 40 -3.31 8.61 14.52
N LYS A 41 -3.49 8.47 13.19
CA LYS A 41 -4.19 7.34 12.56
C LYS A 41 -3.32 6.68 11.50
N PHE A 42 -3.32 5.36 11.52
CA PHE A 42 -2.52 4.52 10.63
C PHE A 42 -3.40 3.44 10.00
N LEU A 43 -3.10 3.09 8.76
CA LEU A 43 -3.63 1.91 8.08
C LEU A 43 -2.55 0.83 8.09
N LEU A 44 -2.83 -0.27 8.79
CA LEU A 44 -2.03 -1.49 8.69
C LEU A 44 -2.54 -2.28 7.49
N CYS A 45 -1.64 -2.60 6.57
CA CYS A 45 -1.94 -3.37 5.37
C CYS A 45 -1.38 -4.76 5.52
N TYR A 46 -2.27 -5.74 5.50
CA TYR A 46 -1.97 -7.15 5.26
C TYR A 46 -2.18 -7.46 3.78
N ASN A 47 -1.66 -8.58 3.31
CA ASN A 47 -1.78 -8.97 1.90
C ASN A 47 -3.23 -9.17 1.45
N GLU A 48 -4.19 -9.42 2.34
CA GLU A 48 -5.60 -9.66 1.98
C GLU A 48 -6.56 -8.62 2.56
N PHE A 49 -6.15 -7.85 3.57
CA PHE A 49 -7.00 -6.85 4.20
C PHE A 49 -6.23 -5.66 4.79
N GLY A 50 -6.98 -4.62 5.14
CA GLY A 50 -6.50 -3.45 5.87
C GLY A 50 -7.26 -3.25 7.17
N VAL A 51 -6.56 -2.73 8.19
CA VAL A 51 -7.18 -2.32 9.45
C VAL A 51 -6.63 -0.97 9.89
N TYR A 52 -7.53 -0.06 10.25
CA TYR A 52 -7.13 1.21 10.83
C TYR A 52 -6.81 1.05 12.31
N VAL A 53 -5.72 1.68 12.74
CA VAL A 53 -5.32 1.76 14.15
C VAL A 53 -4.99 3.20 14.52
N ASP A 54 -5.11 3.52 15.81
CA ASP A 54 -4.57 4.77 16.34
C ASP A 54 -3.06 4.67 16.64
N LYS A 55 -2.47 5.74 17.19
CA LYS A 55 -1.05 5.77 17.59
C LYS A 55 -0.66 4.76 18.68
N SER A 56 -1.62 4.21 19.42
CA SER A 56 -1.39 3.16 20.42
C SER A 56 -1.45 1.76 19.81
N GLY A 57 -1.89 1.65 18.55
CA GLY A 57 -2.12 0.37 17.87
C GLY A 57 -3.52 -0.20 18.10
N SER A 58 -4.43 0.55 18.73
CA SER A 58 -5.79 0.11 18.99
C SER A 58 -6.61 0.13 17.69
N PRO A 59 -7.26 -0.99 17.29
CA PRO A 59 -8.08 -1.05 16.09
C PRO A 59 -9.28 -0.10 16.13
N ASN A 60 -9.56 0.56 15.01
CA ASN A 60 -10.79 1.31 14.82
C ASN A 60 -11.93 0.37 14.42
N ILE A 61 -12.62 -0.16 15.43
CA ILE A 61 -13.73 -1.11 15.27
C ILE A 61 -14.85 -0.56 14.37
N ALA A 62 -15.13 0.75 14.47
CA ALA A 62 -16.21 1.38 13.69
C ALA A 62 -15.89 1.45 12.19
N ALA A 63 -14.61 1.53 11.81
CA ALA A 63 -14.20 1.49 10.41
C ALA A 63 -14.23 0.07 9.82
N GLY A 64 -14.20 -0.96 10.67
CA GLY A 64 -14.17 -2.35 10.26
C GLY A 64 -12.86 -2.75 9.58
N ILE A 65 -12.86 -3.97 9.03
CA ILE A 65 -11.78 -4.51 8.21
C ILE A 65 -12.06 -4.15 6.74
N ILE A 66 -11.05 -3.67 6.03
CA ILE A 66 -11.14 -3.43 4.58
C ILE A 66 -10.65 -4.68 3.86
N GLU A 67 -11.52 -5.36 3.13
CA GLU A 67 -11.11 -6.49 2.30
C GLU A 67 -10.54 -6.00 0.96
N TRP A 68 -9.34 -6.47 0.61
CA TRP A 68 -8.77 -6.23 -0.71
C TRP A 68 -9.47 -7.09 -1.76
N GLU A 69 -9.52 -6.65 -3.01
CA GLU A 69 -10.15 -7.42 -4.10
C GLU A 69 -9.32 -8.67 -4.47
N GLY A 70 -8.06 -8.73 -4.03
CA GLY A 70 -7.19 -9.88 -4.19
C GLY A 70 -5.97 -9.81 -3.28
N THR A 71 -5.15 -10.85 -3.34
CA THR A 71 -3.94 -10.94 -2.50
C THR A 71 -2.85 -10.01 -3.03
N ALA A 72 -2.59 -8.92 -2.32
CA ALA A 72 -1.57 -7.94 -2.63
C ALA A 72 -0.16 -8.45 -2.30
N ASP A 73 0.72 -8.40 -3.30
CA ASP A 73 2.14 -8.71 -3.18
C ASP A 73 2.91 -7.56 -2.53
N SER A 74 2.53 -6.33 -2.85
CA SER A 74 3.16 -5.11 -2.33
C SER A 74 2.18 -3.94 -2.29
N VAL A 75 2.54 -2.89 -1.56
CA VAL A 75 1.70 -1.71 -1.38
C VAL A 75 2.52 -0.42 -1.33
N ALA A 76 2.05 0.59 -2.04
CA ALA A 76 2.64 1.92 -2.10
C ALA A 76 1.62 2.99 -1.67
N VAL A 77 2.13 4.12 -1.15
CA VAL A 77 1.30 5.29 -0.89
C VAL A 77 1.59 6.33 -1.94
N HIS A 78 0.55 6.71 -2.66
CA HIS A 78 0.55 7.85 -3.56
C HIS A 78 -0.56 8.79 -3.09
N ALA A 79 -0.29 9.57 -2.03
CA ALA A 79 -1.30 10.38 -1.37
C ALA A 79 -2.13 11.21 -2.37
N PRO A 80 -3.47 11.25 -2.25
CA PRO A 80 -4.28 10.73 -1.13
C PRO A 80 -4.70 9.24 -1.26
N TYR A 81 -3.99 8.46 -2.09
CA TYR A 81 -4.33 7.07 -2.39
C TYR A 81 -3.35 6.06 -1.81
N ILE A 82 -3.85 4.86 -1.61
CA ILE A 82 -3.06 3.64 -1.43
C ILE A 82 -3.19 2.78 -2.68
N VAL A 83 -2.07 2.19 -3.09
CA VAL A 83 -1.99 1.38 -4.30
C VAL A 83 -1.51 0.00 -3.92
N LEU A 84 -2.34 -1.01 -4.18
CA LEU A 84 -2.06 -2.41 -3.92
C LEU A 84 -1.75 -3.11 -5.24
N PHE A 85 -0.66 -3.87 -5.27
CA PHE A 85 -0.19 -4.55 -6.46
C PHE A 85 -0.31 -6.05 -6.27
N ASN A 86 -0.91 -6.74 -7.23
CA ASN A 86 -0.71 -8.17 -7.43
C ASN A 86 -0.37 -8.42 -8.89
N SER A 87 0.01 -9.66 -9.22
CA SER A 87 0.44 -10.04 -10.59
C SER A 87 -0.59 -9.76 -11.71
N SER A 88 -1.89 -9.66 -11.40
CA SER A 88 -3.00 -9.57 -12.36
C SER A 88 -3.69 -8.21 -12.40
N PHE A 89 -3.58 -7.41 -11.35
CA PHE A 89 -4.12 -6.06 -11.31
C PHE A 89 -3.46 -5.17 -10.26
N ILE A 90 -3.65 -3.86 -10.45
CA ILE A 90 -3.38 -2.81 -9.49
C ILE A 90 -4.72 -2.34 -8.95
N GLU A 91 -4.87 -2.33 -7.64
CA GLU A 91 -6.04 -1.82 -6.95
C GLU A 91 -5.69 -0.47 -6.30
N VAL A 92 -6.52 0.54 -6.56
CA VAL A 92 -6.33 1.90 -6.05
C VAL A 92 -7.49 2.21 -5.11
N ARG A 93 -7.18 2.56 -3.85
CA ARG A 93 -8.17 2.94 -2.84
C ARG A 93 -7.82 4.28 -2.22
N ARG A 94 -8.82 4.97 -1.65
CA ARG A 94 -8.59 6.17 -0.83
C ARG A 94 -7.86 5.78 0.46
N LEU A 95 -6.74 6.43 0.77
CA LEU A 95 -5.94 6.09 1.95
C LEU A 95 -6.70 6.32 3.26
N GLU A 96 -7.48 7.40 3.33
CA GLU A 96 -8.20 7.80 4.54
C GLU A 96 -9.39 6.88 4.87
N THR A 97 -10.12 6.41 3.85
CA THR A 97 -11.39 5.69 4.03
C THR A 97 -11.36 4.23 3.60
N GLY A 98 -10.35 3.80 2.83
CA GLY A 98 -10.28 2.46 2.25
C GLY A 98 -11.24 2.24 1.08
N HIS A 99 -12.00 3.26 0.68
CA HIS A 99 -12.96 3.10 -0.43
C HIS A 99 -12.24 2.82 -1.75
N PRO A 100 -12.72 1.83 -2.54
CA PRO A 100 -12.18 1.55 -3.86
C PRO A 100 -12.36 2.76 -4.78
N VAL A 101 -11.32 3.05 -5.56
CA VAL A 101 -11.32 4.10 -6.58
C VAL A 101 -11.25 3.47 -7.97
N GLN A 102 -10.31 2.56 -8.19
CA GLN A 102 -10.07 1.96 -9.50
C GLN A 102 -9.40 0.58 -9.38
N ILE A 103 -9.61 -0.26 -10.39
CA ILE A 103 -8.83 -1.48 -10.65
C ILE A 103 -8.23 -1.36 -12.06
N ILE A 104 -6.91 -1.46 -12.16
CA ILE A 104 -6.16 -1.46 -13.42
C ILE A 104 -5.68 -2.88 -13.67
N ARG A 105 -6.25 -3.54 -14.68
CA ARG A 105 -5.91 -4.93 -15.02
C ARG A 105 -4.63 -5.01 -15.85
N GLY A 106 -3.90 -6.11 -15.71
CA GLY A 106 -2.71 -6.40 -16.49
C GLY A 106 -2.15 -7.79 -16.21
N HIS A 107 -0.91 -8.04 -16.60
CA HIS A 107 -0.24 -9.32 -16.39
C HIS A 107 1.19 -9.08 -15.92
N ASP A 108 1.74 -9.98 -15.09
CA ASP A 108 3.08 -9.86 -14.49
C ASP A 108 3.37 -8.46 -13.92
N ILE A 109 2.39 -7.92 -13.20
CA ILE A 109 2.49 -6.61 -12.57
C ILE A 109 3.35 -6.69 -11.32
N ARG A 110 4.33 -5.79 -11.20
CA ARG A 110 5.18 -5.66 -10.01
C ARG A 110 5.51 -4.21 -9.70
N CYS A 111 5.39 -3.80 -8.44
CA CYS A 111 5.90 -2.51 -7.99
C CYS A 111 7.43 -2.53 -7.99
N ILE A 112 8.06 -1.57 -8.65
CA ILE A 112 9.53 -1.43 -8.70
C ILE A 112 10.04 -0.24 -7.89
N TRP A 113 9.15 0.73 -7.61
CA TRP A 113 9.46 1.89 -6.79
C TRP A 113 8.20 2.40 -6.10
N ASP A 114 8.24 2.47 -4.77
CA ASP A 114 7.09 2.83 -3.92
C ASP A 114 7.18 4.27 -3.37
N GLY A 115 8.16 5.05 -3.83
CA GLY A 115 8.41 6.42 -3.37
C GLY A 115 9.16 6.53 -2.03
N ARG A 116 9.38 5.42 -1.30
CA ARG A 116 9.97 5.41 0.05
C ARG A 116 11.49 5.39 0.02
N ASN A 117 12.13 6.33 -0.67
CA ASN A 117 13.58 6.55 -0.51
C ASN A 117 14.10 7.88 -1.08
N VAL A 118 13.24 8.87 -1.30
CA VAL A 118 13.75 10.22 -1.60
C VAL A 118 14.24 10.83 -0.29
N ILE A 119 15.42 10.40 0.15
CA ILE A 119 16.20 11.11 1.17
C ILE A 119 16.37 12.52 0.63
N SER A 120 15.56 13.46 1.12
CA SER A 120 15.81 14.87 0.92
C SER A 120 17.01 15.26 1.77
N SER A 121 18.21 14.87 1.34
CA SER A 121 19.47 15.45 1.82
C SER A 121 19.70 16.86 1.28
N VAL A 122 18.65 17.49 0.74
CA VAL A 122 18.68 18.87 0.29
C VAL A 122 17.79 19.64 1.24
N SER A 123 18.40 20.54 2.00
CA SER A 123 17.72 21.56 2.79
C SER A 123 16.94 22.44 1.80
N LEU A 124 15.69 22.07 1.53
CA LEU A 124 14.84 22.76 0.56
C LEU A 124 14.05 23.84 1.28
N LYS A 125 13.98 24.99 0.63
CA LYS A 125 13.19 26.14 1.10
C LYS A 125 11.72 25.72 1.23
N PRO A 126 10.95 26.31 2.16
CA PRO A 126 9.58 25.90 2.50
C PRO A 126 8.63 25.73 1.29
N ASP A 127 8.88 26.47 0.21
CA ASP A 127 8.01 26.58 -0.97
C ASP A 127 8.12 25.40 -1.97
N GLU A 128 9.19 24.61 -1.93
CA GLU A 128 9.37 23.44 -2.83
C GLU A 128 8.95 22.10 -2.20
N SER A 129 8.48 22.12 -0.95
CA SER A 129 8.08 20.91 -0.21
C SER A 129 6.80 20.28 -0.75
N LEU A 130 5.94 21.06 -1.41
CA LEU A 130 4.63 20.61 -1.92
C LEU A 130 4.73 19.85 -3.25
N ASN A 131 5.85 19.96 -3.98
CA ASN A 131 6.00 19.43 -5.34
C ASN A 131 6.69 18.07 -5.43
N LYS A 132 7.03 17.44 -4.30
CA LYS A 132 7.47 16.03 -4.30
C LYS A 132 6.26 15.12 -4.25
N VAL A 133 5.52 15.07 -5.36
CA VAL A 133 4.53 14.03 -5.59
C VAL A 133 5.28 12.70 -5.50
N GLY A 134 4.90 11.85 -4.54
CA GLY A 134 5.58 10.57 -4.35
C GLY A 134 5.35 9.69 -5.57
N HIS A 135 6.32 9.60 -6.47
CA HIS A 135 6.18 8.79 -7.68
C HIS A 135 6.12 7.30 -7.30
N VAL A 136 5.11 6.60 -7.81
CA VAL A 136 4.98 5.15 -7.71
C VAL A 136 5.14 4.56 -9.10
N HIS A 137 6.11 3.67 -9.27
CA HIS A 137 6.39 3.00 -10.53
C HIS A 137 6.14 1.51 -10.43
N ALA A 138 5.45 0.99 -11.43
CA ALA A 138 5.24 -0.44 -11.61
C ALA A 138 5.70 -0.88 -13.00
N VAL A 139 6.07 -2.14 -13.11
CA VAL A 139 6.21 -2.82 -14.40
C VAL A 139 4.98 -3.67 -14.66
N MET A 140 4.59 -3.75 -15.92
CA MET A 140 3.56 -4.67 -16.41
C MET A 140 4.13 -5.45 -17.59
N GLY A 141 3.80 -6.74 -17.65
CA GLY A 141 4.06 -7.59 -18.81
C GLY A 141 3.22 -7.17 -20.03
N PRO A 142 3.59 -7.60 -21.24
CA PRO A 142 2.87 -7.26 -22.45
C PRO A 142 1.45 -7.85 -22.44
N PRO A 143 0.46 -7.18 -23.06
CA PRO A 143 -0.93 -7.65 -23.12
C PRO A 143 -1.08 -8.99 -23.86
N ASP A 144 -0.16 -9.30 -24.78
CA ASP A 144 -0.13 -10.53 -25.57
C ASP A 144 1.16 -11.32 -25.32
N SER A 145 1.17 -12.17 -24.29
CA SER A 145 2.23 -13.17 -24.14
C SER A 145 1.93 -14.34 -25.09
N VAL A 146 2.32 -14.21 -26.35
CA VAL A 146 2.20 -15.31 -27.32
C VAL A 146 3.09 -16.46 -26.84
N VAL A 147 2.48 -17.58 -26.45
CA VAL A 147 3.19 -18.78 -26.02
C VAL A 147 3.96 -19.34 -27.23
N GLY A 148 5.28 -19.14 -27.26
CA GLY A 148 6.18 -19.86 -28.17
C GLY A 148 7.24 -19.01 -28.87
N GLY A 149 8.42 -18.86 -28.26
CA GLY A 149 9.63 -18.38 -28.91
C GLY A 149 10.84 -18.44 -27.98
N PRO A 150 12.06 -18.79 -28.48
CA PRO A 150 13.23 -18.97 -27.64
C PRO A 150 13.64 -17.63 -27.00
N SER A 151 13.87 -17.66 -25.68
CA SER A 151 14.25 -16.55 -24.79
C SER A 151 14.53 -15.20 -25.48
N SER A 152 13.47 -14.48 -25.82
CA SER A 152 13.56 -13.09 -26.27
C SER A 152 13.36 -12.22 -25.04
N ALA A 153 14.20 -11.19 -24.88
CA ALA A 153 14.08 -10.22 -23.79
C ALA A 153 12.62 -9.73 -23.66
N THR A 154 12.01 -9.98 -22.50
CA THR A 154 10.65 -9.52 -22.21
C THR A 154 10.67 -8.01 -21.97
N VAL A 155 10.04 -7.25 -22.85
CA VAL A 155 9.88 -5.80 -22.67
C VAL A 155 8.77 -5.57 -21.65
N HIS A 156 9.15 -5.04 -20.48
CA HIS A 156 8.20 -4.59 -19.48
C HIS A 156 7.91 -3.10 -19.68
N GLN A 157 6.64 -2.70 -19.61
CA GLN A 157 6.27 -1.29 -19.62
C GLN A 157 6.34 -0.73 -18.20
N VAL A 158 7.14 0.32 -18.00
CA VAL A 158 7.11 1.10 -16.76
C VAL A 158 5.92 2.05 -16.81
N VAL A 159 5.02 1.93 -15.83
CA VAL A 159 3.86 2.81 -15.68
C VAL A 159 4.08 3.69 -14.45
N GLU A 160 4.01 5.01 -14.68
CA GLU A 160 3.95 6.00 -13.62
C GLU A 160 2.49 6.23 -13.21
N LEU A 161 2.19 5.99 -11.94
CA LEU A 161 0.86 6.22 -11.40
C LEU A 161 0.74 7.67 -10.96
N LEU A 162 0.31 8.54 -11.88
CA LEU A 162 0.08 9.95 -11.60
C LEU A 162 -1.28 10.13 -10.89
N PRO A 163 -1.36 11.01 -9.87
CA PRO A 163 -2.58 11.17 -9.06
C PRO A 163 -3.76 11.74 -9.86
N SER A 164 -3.48 12.42 -10.98
CA SER A 164 -4.48 13.03 -11.87
C SER A 164 -5.01 12.10 -12.96
N PHE A 165 -4.34 10.99 -13.26
CA PHE A 165 -4.71 10.10 -14.37
C PHE A 165 -5.66 8.96 -13.96
N LEU A 166 -6.04 8.87 -12.69
CA LEU A 166 -7.03 7.91 -12.18
C LEU A 166 -8.48 8.19 -12.66
N PHE A 167 -8.70 9.23 -13.47
CA PHE A 167 -10.01 9.59 -14.05
C PHE A 167 -10.13 9.33 -15.56
N GLY A 168 -9.09 8.81 -16.22
CA GLY A 168 -9.05 8.76 -17.69
C GLY A 168 -8.45 7.49 -18.27
N LEU A 169 -9.05 6.33 -18.00
CA LEU A 169 -9.01 5.12 -18.83
C LEU A 169 -10.36 4.39 -18.72
#